data_AF-A0A0K3B525-F1
#
_entry.id   AF-A0A0K3B525-F1
#
_cell.length_a   1.000
_cell.length_b   1.000
_cell.length_c   1.000
_cell.angle_alpha   90.00
_cell.angle_beta   90.00
_cell.angle_gamma   90.00
#
_symmetry.space_group_name_H-M   'P 1'
#
loop_
_entity.id
_entity.type
_entity.pdbx_description
1 polymer ?
#
loop_
_entity_poly.entity_id
_entity_poly.type
_entity_poly.pdbx_seq_one_letter_code
_entity_poly.pdbx_strand_id
1 'polypeptide(L)'
;MSLALTACTGSTPQQHATIEELGKAVSAAVAAKKTAHITMEGKDESRASGVHRVGSADVAITVNSKEHRLVFVNDDAYARLPAALAAQAGKPWARIGPDHANVMYTVLGTPYGLLQDGKDLGVSLTALKENGLRLGPVTTTREGDAVLTRYSVVIAEEPDKGEETLSVVIDEDDLPREITTLPAGTLRYSAWGAPVDIEAPPADQVGTLPVCELTTCDGFDY
;
A
#
# COMPACT_ATOMS: atom_id res chain seq x y z
N MET A 1 3.05 11.56 56.90
CA MET A 1 3.78 10.76 55.89
C MET A 1 2.80 10.52 54.76
N SER A 2 2.72 11.47 53.82
CA SER A 2 1.74 11.42 52.72
C SER A 2 2.36 10.70 51.54
N LEU A 3 1.78 9.58 51.15
CA LEU A 3 2.10 8.88 49.91
C LEU A 3 1.45 9.66 48.77
N ALA A 4 2.26 10.36 47.98
CA ALA A 4 1.84 10.88 46.69
C ALA A 4 1.75 9.71 45.71
N LEU A 5 0.54 9.39 45.24
CA LEU A 5 0.36 8.54 44.07
C LEU A 5 0.77 9.37 42.85
N THR A 6 1.91 9.02 42.25
CA THR A 6 2.30 9.49 40.92
C THR A 6 1.33 8.87 39.91
N ALA A 7 0.34 9.64 39.47
CA ALA A 7 -0.50 9.23 38.35
C ALA A 7 0.41 9.10 37.11
N CYS A 8 0.55 7.89 36.59
CA CYS A 8 1.11 7.69 35.25
C CYS A 8 0.20 8.44 34.27
N THR A 9 0.67 9.56 33.75
CA THR A 9 0.10 10.21 32.58
C THR A 9 0.41 9.34 31.38
N GLY A 10 -0.28 8.20 31.26
CA GLY A 10 -0.39 7.52 29.99
C GLY A 10 -1.18 8.43 29.07
N SER A 11 -0.51 9.04 28.10
CA SER A 11 -1.15 9.83 27.07
C SER A 11 -2.30 8.99 26.50
N THR A 12 -3.53 9.48 26.65
CA THR A 12 -4.66 8.85 25.97
C THR A 12 -4.39 9.00 24.48
N PRO A 13 -4.43 7.92 23.68
CA PRO A 13 -4.20 8.01 22.24
C PRO A 13 -5.12 9.06 21.66
N GLN A 14 -4.56 9.93 20.81
CA GLN A 14 -5.34 10.97 20.16
C GLN A 14 -6.36 10.29 19.25
N GLN A 15 -7.64 10.38 19.63
CA GLN A 15 -8.75 9.93 18.78
C GLN A 15 -9.20 11.10 17.91
N HIS A 16 -9.38 10.85 16.62
CA HIS A 16 -9.88 11.83 15.66
C HIS A 16 -11.39 11.71 15.58
N ALA A 17 -12.10 12.84 15.69
CA ALA A 17 -13.56 12.85 15.74
C ALA A 17 -14.18 12.75 14.34
N THR A 18 -13.41 13.08 13.30
CA THR A 18 -13.87 13.07 11.90
C THR A 18 -12.88 12.39 10.97
N ILE A 19 -13.36 11.92 9.82
CA ILE A 19 -12.51 11.35 8.76
C ILE A 19 -11.51 12.38 8.21
N GLU A 20 -11.85 13.67 8.26
CA GLU A 20 -10.99 14.77 7.83
C GLU A 20 -9.83 14.99 8.79
N GLU A 21 -10.10 14.99 10.09
CA GLU A 21 -9.06 15.06 11.12
C GLU A 21 -8.13 13.85 11.03
N LEU A 22 -8.69 12.65 10.90
CA LEU A 22 -7.91 11.43 10.70
C LEU A 22 -7.04 11.50 9.45
N GLY A 23 -7.64 11.86 8.30
CA GLY A 23 -6.92 11.97 7.03
C GLY A 23 -5.77 12.97 7.12
N LYS A 24 -6.00 14.15 7.70
CA LYS A 24 -4.97 15.18 7.88
C LYS A 24 -3.84 14.72 8.81
N ALA A 25 -4.17 14.08 9.93
CA ALA A 25 -3.19 13.57 10.88
C ALA A 25 -2.31 12.48 10.25
N VAL A 26 -2.93 11.49 9.59
CA VAL A 26 -2.23 10.43 8.86
C VAL A 26 -1.35 11.01 7.75
N SER A 27 -1.84 11.98 6.97
CA SER A 27 -1.04 12.65 5.92
C SER A 27 0.24 13.24 6.49
N ALA A 28 0.11 14.01 7.58
CA ALA A 28 1.22 14.70 8.22
C ALA A 28 2.24 13.72 8.80
N ALA A 29 1.76 12.67 9.49
CA ALA A 29 2.60 11.64 10.07
C ALA A 29 3.40 10.87 9.00
N VAL A 30 2.72 10.43 7.94
CA VAL A 30 3.32 9.68 6.83
C VAL A 30 4.36 10.53 6.09
N ALA A 31 4.03 11.79 5.78
CA ALA A 31 4.95 12.72 5.12
C ALA A 31 6.24 12.95 5.93
N ALA A 32 6.17 12.89 7.26
CA ALA A 32 7.34 13.06 8.13
C ALA A 32 8.31 11.86 8.11
N LYS A 33 7.84 10.63 7.81
CA LYS A 33 8.66 9.42 7.88
C LYS A 33 9.40 9.08 6.59
N LYS A 34 9.00 9.60 5.43
CA LYS A 34 9.66 9.43 4.10
C LYS A 34 9.72 8.01 3.53
N THR A 35 9.69 6.96 4.35
CA THR A 35 9.81 5.57 3.93
C THR A 35 8.97 4.65 4.80
N ALA A 36 8.56 3.51 4.24
CA ALA A 36 7.88 2.43 4.96
C ALA A 36 8.20 1.07 4.35
N HIS A 37 8.11 0.02 5.17
CA HIS A 37 7.92 -1.34 4.70
C HIS A 37 6.43 -1.63 4.61
N ILE A 38 6.01 -2.26 3.50
CA ILE A 38 4.62 -2.64 3.24
C ILE A 38 4.50 -4.15 3.08
N THR A 39 3.43 -4.72 3.62
CA THR A 39 2.99 -6.07 3.25
C THR A 39 1.53 -6.02 2.85
N MET A 40 1.17 -6.80 1.83
CA MET A 40 -0.19 -6.88 1.32
C MET A 40 -0.62 -8.34 1.32
N GLU A 41 -1.84 -8.59 1.78
CA GLU A 41 -2.49 -9.90 1.74
C GLU A 41 -3.82 -9.73 1.02
N GLY A 42 -3.90 -10.27 -0.20
CA GLY A 42 -5.12 -10.33 -0.99
C GLY A 42 -6.04 -11.45 -0.50
N LYS A 43 -7.30 -11.45 -0.96
CA LYS A 43 -8.28 -12.48 -0.59
C LYS A 43 -7.95 -13.86 -1.13
N ASP A 44 -7.25 -13.95 -2.26
CA ASP A 44 -6.88 -15.22 -2.91
C ASP A 44 -5.55 -15.78 -2.38
N GLU A 45 -5.24 -15.52 -1.10
CA GLU A 45 -3.97 -15.87 -0.43
C GLU A 45 -2.71 -15.25 -1.07
N SER A 46 -2.87 -14.37 -2.06
CA SER A 46 -1.75 -13.66 -2.68
C SER A 46 -1.09 -12.75 -1.66
N ARG A 47 0.23 -12.83 -1.53
CA ARG A 47 1.03 -12.00 -0.62
C ARG A 47 2.03 -11.18 -1.39
N ALA A 48 2.12 -9.90 -1.05
CA ALA A 48 3.18 -9.03 -1.51
C ALA A 48 3.91 -8.39 -0.34
N SER A 49 5.19 -8.10 -0.50
CA SER A 49 5.98 -7.36 0.49
C SER A 49 6.99 -6.47 -0.20
N GLY A 50 7.27 -5.33 0.40
CA GLY A 50 8.10 -4.33 -0.26
C GLY A 50 8.48 -3.15 0.61
N VAL A 51 9.17 -2.22 -0.02
CA VAL A 51 9.50 -0.90 0.54
C VAL A 51 8.93 0.19 -0.34
N HIS A 52 8.48 1.26 0.28
CA HIS A 52 7.93 2.44 -0.37
C HIS A 52 8.64 3.69 0.14
N ARG A 53 8.95 4.61 -0.79
CA ARG A 53 9.42 5.95 -0.46
C ARG A 53 8.26 6.94 -0.62
N VAL A 54 7.77 7.41 0.52
CA VAL A 54 6.65 8.36 0.65
C VAL A 54 6.97 9.67 -0.07
N GLY A 55 5.98 10.24 -0.75
CA GLY A 55 6.14 11.47 -1.54
C GLY A 55 6.84 11.25 -2.90
N SER A 56 7.24 10.03 -3.20
CA SER A 56 7.70 9.59 -4.53
C SER A 56 6.86 8.42 -5.01
N ALA A 57 6.91 8.13 -6.32
CA ALA A 57 6.34 6.91 -6.87
C ALA A 57 7.24 5.67 -6.64
N ASP A 58 8.37 5.83 -5.93
CA ASP A 58 9.40 4.81 -5.85
C ASP A 58 8.96 3.69 -4.88
N VAL A 59 8.79 2.49 -5.42
CA VAL A 59 8.35 1.33 -4.66
C VAL A 59 9.02 0.07 -5.20
N ALA A 60 9.47 -0.81 -4.31
CA ALA A 60 9.99 -2.12 -4.68
C ALA A 60 9.16 -3.20 -3.98
N ILE A 61 8.46 -4.02 -4.74
CA ILE A 61 7.51 -5.04 -4.25
C ILE A 61 7.90 -6.41 -4.79
N THR A 62 7.77 -7.42 -3.96
CA THR A 62 7.88 -8.84 -4.32
C THR A 62 6.53 -9.51 -4.07
N VAL A 63 5.99 -10.22 -5.06
CA VAL A 63 4.69 -10.91 -5.02
C VAL A 63 4.89 -12.42 -5.02
N ASN A 64 4.22 -13.16 -4.14
CA ASN A 64 4.13 -14.63 -4.12
C ASN A 64 5.47 -15.38 -4.29
N SER A 65 6.45 -15.06 -3.44
CA SER A 65 7.86 -15.50 -3.49
C SER A 65 8.72 -14.74 -4.52
N LYS A 66 10.06 -14.80 -4.37
CA LYS A 66 11.04 -13.86 -4.96
C LYS A 66 11.07 -13.77 -6.49
N GLU A 67 10.22 -14.51 -7.19
CA GLU A 67 10.20 -14.59 -8.65
C GLU A 67 9.55 -13.36 -9.28
N HIS A 68 8.47 -12.84 -8.69
CA HIS A 68 7.75 -11.68 -9.22
C HIS A 68 8.17 -10.43 -8.44
N ARG A 69 9.22 -9.76 -8.93
CA ARG A 69 9.68 -8.49 -8.38
C ARG A 69 9.30 -7.34 -9.30
N LEU A 70 8.66 -6.32 -8.73
CA LEU A 70 8.34 -5.06 -9.36
C LEU A 70 9.17 -3.96 -8.70
N VAL A 71 9.74 -3.08 -9.52
CA VAL A 71 10.46 -1.89 -9.05
C VAL A 71 9.93 -0.70 -9.84
N PHE A 72 9.52 0.33 -9.12
CA PHE A 72 9.18 1.62 -9.68
C PHE A 72 10.19 2.63 -9.15
N VAL A 73 10.76 3.42 -10.05
CA VAL A 73 11.75 4.43 -9.70
C VAL A 73 11.79 5.48 -10.81
N ASN A 74 11.71 6.76 -10.44
CA ASN A 74 11.73 7.88 -11.40
C ASN A 74 10.67 7.74 -12.52
N ASP A 75 9.44 7.36 -12.15
CA ASP A 75 8.30 7.13 -13.06
C ASP A 75 8.46 5.95 -14.04
N ASP A 76 9.57 5.23 -13.99
CA ASP A 76 9.77 3.98 -14.72
C ASP A 76 9.36 2.77 -13.89
N ALA A 77 8.71 1.82 -14.53
CA ALA A 77 8.37 0.53 -13.94
C ALA A 77 9.24 -0.59 -14.55
N TYR A 78 9.67 -1.51 -13.70
CA TYR A 78 10.46 -2.67 -14.09
C TYR A 78 9.87 -3.93 -13.46
N ALA A 79 9.73 -4.98 -14.26
CA ALA A 79 9.39 -6.31 -13.76
C ALA A 79 10.54 -7.27 -13.99
N ARG A 80 10.84 -8.04 -12.94
CA ARG A 80 11.70 -9.22 -13.09
C ARG A 80 10.90 -10.30 -13.79
N LEU A 81 11.44 -10.80 -14.89
CA LEU A 81 10.81 -11.84 -15.68
C LEU A 81 11.01 -13.20 -15.00
N PRO A 82 9.99 -14.08 -15.02
CA PRO A 82 10.17 -15.49 -14.68
C PRO A 82 11.26 -16.13 -15.56
N ALA A 83 11.95 -17.15 -15.06
CA ALA A 83 13.12 -17.73 -15.71
C ALA A 83 12.88 -18.15 -17.18
N ALA A 84 11.70 -18.73 -17.47
CA ALA A 84 11.33 -19.15 -18.82
C ALA A 84 11.20 -17.98 -19.80
N LEU A 85 10.69 -16.84 -19.35
CA LEU A 85 10.53 -15.64 -20.17
C LEU A 85 11.84 -14.85 -20.26
N ALA A 86 12.62 -14.81 -19.17
CA ALA A 86 13.96 -14.24 -19.18
C ALA A 86 14.90 -14.93 -20.19
N ALA A 87 14.80 -16.27 -20.30
CA ALA A 87 15.57 -17.04 -21.28
C ALA A 87 15.20 -16.67 -22.73
N GLN A 88 13.92 -16.39 -23.00
CA GLN A 88 13.44 -15.96 -24.32
C GLN A 88 13.80 -14.51 -24.63
N ALA A 89 13.63 -13.61 -23.66
CA ALA A 89 13.94 -12.19 -23.79
C ALA A 89 15.45 -11.89 -23.76
N GLY A 90 16.27 -12.86 -23.32
CA GLY A 90 17.72 -12.70 -23.14
C GLY A 90 18.11 -11.78 -21.99
N LYS A 91 17.14 -11.27 -21.22
CA LYS A 91 17.32 -10.32 -20.12
C LYS A 91 16.41 -10.70 -18.95
N PRO A 92 16.88 -10.59 -17.69
CA PRO A 92 16.09 -10.95 -16.51
C PRO A 92 15.07 -9.88 -16.10
N TRP A 93 15.21 -8.65 -16.58
CA TRP A 93 14.27 -7.57 -16.32
C TRP A 93 13.66 -7.06 -17.61
N ALA A 94 12.43 -6.59 -17.53
CA ALA A 94 11.83 -5.78 -18.58
C ALA A 94 11.32 -4.45 -18.04
N ARG A 95 11.46 -3.40 -18.85
CA ARG A 95 10.84 -2.11 -18.59
C ARG A 95 9.36 -2.18 -18.99
N ILE A 96 8.50 -1.72 -18.09
CA ILE A 96 7.05 -1.56 -18.30
C ILE A 96 6.82 -0.06 -18.47
N GLY A 97 6.93 0.43 -19.70
CA GLY A 97 6.72 1.85 -20.00
C GLY A 97 5.24 2.24 -20.11
N PRO A 98 4.90 3.53 -19.95
CA PRO A 98 3.54 4.05 -20.14
C PRO A 98 3.06 3.98 -21.61
N ASP A 99 3.99 3.91 -22.56
CA ASP A 99 3.73 4.01 -24.00
C ASP A 99 3.32 2.69 -24.67
N HIS A 100 3.19 1.61 -23.90
CA HIS A 100 2.86 0.30 -24.45
C HIS A 100 1.61 -0.24 -23.78
N ALA A 101 0.65 -0.67 -24.62
CA ALA A 101 -0.62 -1.31 -24.32
C ALA A 101 -0.48 -2.62 -23.52
N ASN A 102 0.13 -2.55 -22.34
CA ASN A 102 0.39 -3.68 -21.49
C ASN A 102 -0.76 -3.81 -20.50
N VAL A 103 -1.53 -4.88 -20.68
CA VAL A 103 -2.52 -5.40 -19.73
C VAL A 103 -1.99 -5.40 -18.29
N MET A 104 -0.68 -5.53 -18.07
CA MET A 104 -0.09 -5.46 -16.72
C MET A 104 -0.24 -4.09 -16.04
N TYR A 105 -0.19 -2.97 -16.76
CA TYR A 105 -0.50 -1.64 -16.20
C TYR A 105 -1.99 -1.51 -15.87
N THR A 106 -2.86 -2.08 -16.70
CA THR A 106 -4.31 -2.15 -16.47
C THR A 106 -4.67 -3.07 -15.29
N VAL A 107 -4.00 -4.22 -15.16
CA VAL A 107 -4.24 -5.24 -14.12
C VAL A 107 -3.68 -4.79 -12.77
N LEU A 108 -2.54 -4.11 -12.75
CA LEU A 108 -2.03 -3.48 -11.54
C LEU A 108 -2.77 -2.17 -11.22
N GLY A 109 -3.45 -1.56 -12.18
CA GLY A 109 -3.92 -0.16 -12.18
C GLY A 109 -4.70 0.31 -10.95
N THR A 110 -5.58 -0.50 -10.37
CA THR A 110 -6.39 -0.06 -9.20
C THR A 110 -5.59 -0.07 -7.88
N PRO A 111 -4.97 -1.20 -7.46
CA PRO A 111 -4.07 -1.18 -6.30
C PRO A 111 -2.80 -0.34 -6.54
N TYR A 112 -2.36 -0.19 -7.78
CA TYR A 112 -1.25 0.68 -8.17
C TYR A 112 -1.61 2.17 -8.11
N GLY A 113 -2.83 2.55 -8.51
CA GLY A 113 -3.37 3.89 -8.32
C GLY A 113 -3.34 4.30 -6.85
N LEU A 114 -3.72 3.40 -5.95
CA LEU A 114 -3.62 3.63 -4.49
C LEU A 114 -2.18 3.81 -3.99
N LEU A 115 -1.18 3.17 -4.62
CA LEU A 115 0.24 3.32 -4.29
C LEU A 115 0.87 4.58 -4.94
N GLN A 116 0.46 4.94 -6.15
CA GLN A 116 0.85 6.16 -6.85
C GLN A 116 0.23 7.41 -6.20
N ASP A 117 -1.05 7.34 -5.84
CA ASP A 117 -1.76 8.32 -5.00
C ASP A 117 -1.24 8.28 -3.56
N GLY A 118 -0.57 7.19 -3.18
CA GLY A 118 0.23 7.05 -1.95
C GLY A 118 1.37 8.06 -1.81
N LYS A 119 1.56 8.98 -2.77
CA LYS A 119 2.24 10.26 -2.54
C LYS A 119 1.63 11.02 -1.36
N ASP A 120 0.34 10.80 -1.07
CA ASP A 120 -0.32 11.24 0.16
C ASP A 120 -1.48 10.26 0.53
N LEU A 121 -1.21 9.33 1.45
CA LEU A 121 -2.22 8.39 1.94
C LEU A 121 -3.45 9.09 2.57
N GLY A 122 -3.29 10.31 3.09
CA GLY A 122 -4.43 11.04 3.61
C GLY A 122 -5.17 11.85 2.54
N VAL A 123 -4.57 12.14 1.37
CA VAL A 123 -5.33 12.49 0.17
C VAL A 123 -6.18 11.31 -0.27
N SER A 124 -5.67 10.07 -0.22
CA SER A 124 -6.52 8.90 -0.51
C SER A 124 -7.69 8.81 0.48
N LEU A 125 -7.47 9.01 1.78
CA LEU A 125 -8.54 9.05 2.79
C LEU A 125 -9.49 10.25 2.63
N THR A 126 -9.02 11.37 2.08
CA THR A 126 -9.81 12.59 1.86
C THR A 126 -10.59 12.55 0.54
N ALA A 127 -10.02 12.03 -0.55
CA ALA A 127 -10.72 11.78 -1.82
C ALA A 127 -11.85 10.76 -1.63
N LEU A 128 -11.60 9.79 -0.75
CA LEU A 128 -12.58 8.84 -0.25
C LEU A 128 -13.80 9.56 0.40
N LYS A 129 -13.65 10.73 1.05
CA LYS A 129 -14.76 11.55 1.63
C LYS A 129 -15.77 12.00 0.58
N GLU A 130 -15.34 12.28 -0.65
CA GLU A 130 -16.25 12.73 -1.73
C GLU A 130 -17.31 11.67 -2.06
N ASN A 131 -17.09 10.41 -1.66
CA ASN A 131 -18.03 9.30 -1.77
C ASN A 131 -18.95 9.13 -0.55
N GLY A 132 -19.07 10.13 0.33
CA GLY A 132 -20.00 10.09 1.47
C GLY A 132 -19.55 9.24 2.66
N LEU A 133 -18.24 9.02 2.82
CA LEU A 133 -17.71 8.23 3.94
C LEU A 133 -18.01 8.86 5.30
N ARG A 134 -18.29 8.01 6.28
CA ARG A 134 -18.41 8.37 7.69
C ARG A 134 -17.54 7.47 8.56
N LEU A 135 -17.02 8.03 9.66
CA LEU A 135 -16.44 7.21 10.71
C LEU A 135 -17.54 6.35 11.35
N GLY A 136 -17.28 5.06 11.44
CA GLY A 136 -18.01 4.11 12.24
C GLY A 136 -17.36 3.95 13.63
N PRO A 137 -17.52 2.78 14.26
CA PRO A 137 -16.93 2.50 15.56
C PRO A 137 -15.42 2.67 15.56
N VAL A 138 -14.92 3.28 16.63
CA VAL A 138 -13.49 3.41 16.93
C VAL A 138 -13.17 2.53 18.12
N THR A 139 -12.15 1.68 17.99
CA THR A 139 -11.64 0.87 19.09
C THR A 139 -10.16 1.11 19.29
N THR A 140 -9.74 1.21 20.55
CA THR A 140 -8.34 1.36 20.91
C THR A 140 -7.90 0.11 21.66
N THR A 141 -6.86 -0.55 21.16
CA THR A 141 -6.27 -1.75 21.76
C THR A 141 -4.81 -1.50 22.09
N ARG A 142 -4.28 -2.26 23.06
CA ARG A 142 -2.84 -2.30 23.34
C ARG A 142 -2.32 -3.67 22.93
N GLU A 143 -1.35 -3.69 22.02
CA GLU A 143 -0.67 -4.88 21.53
C GLU A 143 0.80 -4.82 21.95
N GLY A 144 1.13 -5.54 23.03
CA GLY A 144 2.44 -5.39 23.67
C GLY A 144 2.61 -3.97 24.23
N ASP A 145 3.66 -3.28 23.78
CA ASP A 145 3.93 -1.88 24.14
C ASP A 145 3.23 -0.87 23.21
N ALA A 146 2.72 -1.31 22.05
CA ALA A 146 2.07 -0.44 21.09
C ALA A 146 0.60 -0.19 21.45
N VAL A 147 0.15 1.06 21.32
CA VAL A 147 -1.27 1.40 21.37
C VAL A 147 -1.78 1.66 19.96
N LEU A 148 -2.81 0.92 19.57
CA LEU A 148 -3.38 0.96 18.23
C LEU A 148 -4.82 1.46 18.30
N THR A 149 -5.18 2.38 17.40
CA THR A 149 -6.56 2.86 17.25
C THR A 149 -7.08 2.44 15.89
N ARG A 150 -8.13 1.60 15.89
CA ARG A 150 -8.84 1.14 14.71
C ARG A 150 -10.07 2.00 14.47
N TYR A 151 -10.11 2.64 13.31
CA TYR A 151 -11.25 3.36 12.76
C TYR A 151 -11.96 2.47 11.76
N SER A 152 -13.26 2.23 11.97
CA SER A 152 -14.12 1.71 10.91
C SER A 152 -14.54 2.88 10.03
N VAL A 153 -14.46 2.74 8.71
CA VAL A 153 -14.90 3.76 7.75
C VAL A 153 -16.00 3.13 6.90
N VAL A 154 -17.21 3.70 6.99
CA VAL A 154 -18.39 3.21 6.28
C VAL A 154 -18.54 3.99 4.98
N ILE A 155 -18.52 3.29 3.84
CA ILE A 155 -18.84 3.85 2.52
C ILE A 155 -20.36 4.01 2.43
N ALA A 156 -20.83 5.22 2.12
CA ALA A 156 -22.26 5.43 1.92
C ALA A 156 -22.78 4.52 0.81
N GLU A 157 -23.87 3.80 1.11
CA GLU A 157 -24.49 2.84 0.22
C GLU A 157 -24.91 3.45 -1.12
N GLU A 158 -24.57 2.76 -2.21
CA GLU A 158 -25.51 2.67 -3.33
C GLU A 158 -26.69 1.78 -2.88
N PRO A 159 -27.95 2.13 -3.20
CA PRO A 159 -29.16 1.51 -2.64
C PRO A 159 -29.27 -0.02 -2.82
N ASP A 160 -28.44 -0.62 -3.67
CA ASP A 160 -28.51 -2.04 -4.04
C ASP A 160 -27.30 -2.87 -3.54
N LYS A 161 -26.29 -2.29 -2.87
CA LYS A 161 -25.00 -2.95 -2.60
C LYS A 161 -24.63 -3.22 -1.14
N GLY A 162 -25.39 -2.70 -0.17
CA GLY A 162 -25.08 -2.90 1.26
C GLY A 162 -23.91 -2.00 1.75
N GLU A 163 -23.88 -1.68 3.04
CA GLU A 163 -22.79 -0.89 3.64
C GLU A 163 -21.46 -1.65 3.57
N GLU A 164 -20.52 -1.13 2.78
CA GLU A 164 -19.14 -1.60 2.80
C GLU A 164 -18.34 -0.87 3.88
N THR A 165 -17.52 -1.62 4.62
CA THR A 165 -16.65 -1.08 5.66
C THR A 165 -15.19 -1.33 5.34
N LEU A 166 -14.41 -0.25 5.37
CA LEU A 166 -12.96 -0.32 5.45
C LEU A 166 -12.55 -0.19 6.90
N SER A 167 -11.34 -0.66 7.23
CA SER A 167 -10.75 -0.34 8.53
C SER A 167 -9.36 0.25 8.36
N VAL A 168 -9.10 1.33 9.11
CA VAL A 168 -7.78 1.97 9.21
C VAL A 168 -7.31 1.83 10.64
N VAL A 169 -6.16 1.22 10.84
CA VAL A 169 -5.49 1.12 12.15
C VAL A 169 -4.28 2.04 12.14
N ILE A 170 -4.23 2.95 13.10
CA ILE A 170 -3.09 3.84 13.32
C ILE A 170 -2.45 3.56 14.68
N ASP A 171 -1.20 3.97 14.85
CA ASP A 171 -0.53 4.00 16.16
C ASP A 171 -0.68 5.37 16.84
N GLU A 172 0.04 5.57 17.96
CA GLU A 172 0.07 6.82 18.71
C GLU A 172 0.71 8.01 17.98
N ASP A 173 1.48 7.75 16.91
CA ASP A 173 2.12 8.76 16.05
C ASP A 173 1.24 9.09 14.83
N ASP A 174 -0.02 8.64 14.82
CA ASP A 174 -0.94 8.72 13.67
C ASP A 174 -0.45 7.98 12.40
N LEU A 175 0.52 7.08 12.54
CA LEU A 175 1.02 6.30 11.41
C LEU A 175 0.13 5.10 11.14
N PRO A 176 -0.23 4.84 9.87
CA PRO A 176 -0.98 3.65 9.56
C PRO A 176 -0.13 2.42 9.87
N ARG A 177 -0.80 1.41 10.41
CA ARG A 177 -0.28 0.07 10.70
C ARG A 177 -1.00 -0.99 9.90
N GLU A 178 -2.28 -0.80 9.65
CA GLU A 178 -3.12 -1.68 8.85
C GLU A 178 -4.21 -0.88 8.15
N ILE A 179 -4.46 -1.18 6.87
CA ILE A 179 -5.59 -0.69 6.11
C ILE A 179 -6.23 -1.92 5.45
N THR A 180 -7.48 -2.19 5.78
CA THR A 180 -8.26 -3.25 5.16
C THR A 180 -9.27 -2.63 4.21
N THR A 181 -9.16 -2.99 2.95
CA THR A 181 -10.06 -2.54 1.88
C THR A 181 -10.78 -3.77 1.35
N LEU A 182 -12.11 -3.79 1.40
CA LEU A 182 -12.90 -4.83 0.76
C LEU A 182 -13.21 -4.41 -0.68
N PRO A 183 -13.14 -5.31 -1.67
CA PRO A 183 -12.66 -6.69 -1.62
C PRO A 183 -11.12 -6.84 -1.74
N ALA A 184 -10.36 -5.75 -1.86
CA ALA A 184 -8.95 -5.76 -2.27
C ALA A 184 -7.96 -6.49 -1.32
N GLY A 185 -8.22 -6.57 -0.02
CA GLY A 185 -7.36 -7.25 0.96
C GLY A 185 -6.87 -6.33 2.08
N THR A 186 -5.80 -6.75 2.76
CA THR A 186 -5.20 -6.02 3.89
C THR A 186 -3.80 -5.55 3.53
N LEU A 187 -3.55 -4.26 3.70
CA LEU A 187 -2.25 -3.61 3.59
C LEU A 187 -1.72 -3.31 5.00
N ARG A 188 -0.49 -3.69 5.31
CA ARG A 188 0.17 -3.45 6.58
C ARG A 188 1.41 -2.62 6.38
N TYR A 189 1.67 -1.74 7.34
CA TYR A 189 2.81 -0.85 7.31
C TYR A 189 3.69 -1.07 8.54
N SER A 190 4.99 -1.01 8.34
CA SER A 190 5.99 -1.21 9.38
C SER A 190 7.27 -0.45 9.07
N ALA A 191 8.16 -0.36 10.05
CA ALA A 191 9.50 0.22 9.89
C ALA A 191 9.51 1.61 9.21
N TRP A 192 8.55 2.46 9.59
CA TRP A 192 8.47 3.84 9.14
C TRP A 192 9.77 4.60 9.42
N GLY A 193 10.31 5.28 8.42
CA GLY A 193 11.55 6.06 8.53
C GLY A 193 12.85 5.24 8.49
N ALA A 194 12.77 3.93 8.32
CA ALA A 194 13.97 3.12 8.07
C ALA A 194 14.59 3.48 6.71
N PRO A 195 15.92 3.52 6.58
CA PRO A 195 16.55 3.71 5.29
C PRO A 195 16.17 2.56 4.35
N VAL A 196 15.80 2.89 3.12
CA VAL A 196 15.46 1.91 2.08
C VAL A 196 16.26 2.18 0.82
N ASP A 197 16.64 1.09 0.16
CA ASP A 197 17.35 1.11 -1.10
C ASP A 197 16.41 0.66 -2.23
N ILE A 198 16.05 1.62 -3.09
CA ILE A 198 15.16 1.41 -4.23
C ILE A 198 15.88 1.99 -5.44
N GLU A 199 16.43 1.10 -6.26
CA GLU A 199 17.20 1.41 -7.45
C GLU A 199 16.64 0.68 -8.67
N ALA A 200 16.78 1.31 -9.83
CA ALA A 200 16.47 0.67 -11.10
C ALA A 200 17.38 -0.55 -11.30
N PRO A 201 16.91 -1.62 -11.97
CA PRO A 201 17.79 -2.68 -12.38
C PRO A 201 18.94 -2.15 -13.26
N PRO A 202 20.12 -2.78 -13.24
CA PRO A 202 21.22 -2.40 -14.13
C PRO A 202 20.76 -2.35 -15.59
N ALA A 203 21.12 -1.30 -16.32
CA ALA A 203 20.61 -1.06 -17.67
C ALA A 203 20.95 -2.21 -18.65
N ASP A 204 22.07 -2.89 -18.44
CA ASP A 204 22.49 -4.06 -19.21
C ASP A 204 21.67 -5.33 -18.88
N GLN A 205 20.86 -5.31 -17.82
CA GLN A 205 19.94 -6.39 -17.44
C GLN A 205 18.49 -6.12 -17.85
N VAL A 206 18.20 -4.93 -18.38
CA VAL A 206 16.85 -4.52 -18.79
C VAL A 206 16.68 -4.75 -20.29
N GLY A 207 15.64 -5.50 -20.66
CA GLY A 207 15.15 -5.65 -22.02
C GLY A 207 13.81 -4.97 -22.22
N THR A 208 13.33 -5.02 -23.45
CA THR A 208 11.92 -4.75 -23.77
C THR A 208 11.15 -6.05 -23.63
N LEU A 209 9.92 -6.00 -23.08
CA LEU A 209 9.03 -7.16 -23.18
C LEU A 209 8.83 -7.50 -24.67
N PRO A 210 9.00 -8.77 -25.08
CA PRO A 210 8.56 -9.17 -26.41
C PRO A 210 7.06 -8.86 -26.52
N VAL A 211 6.67 -8.14 -27.57
CA VAL A 211 5.28 -7.83 -27.86
C VAL A 211 4.62 -9.13 -28.29
N CYS A 212 4.22 -9.96 -27.34
CA CYS A 212 3.20 -10.95 -27.62
C CYS A 212 1.90 -10.16 -27.72
N GLU A 213 1.29 -10.10 -28.90
CA GLU A 213 -0.13 -9.77 -29.01
C GLU A 213 -0.85 -10.75 -28.07
N LEU A 214 -1.31 -10.25 -26.91
CA LEU A 214 -1.89 -11.04 -25.82
C LEU A 214 -3.20 -11.77 -26.19
N THR A 215 -3.56 -11.78 -27.47
CA THR A 215 -4.63 -12.60 -28.05
C THR A 215 -4.18 -13.99 -28.50
N THR A 216 -2.88 -14.27 -28.59
CA THR A 216 -2.38 -15.56 -29.15
C THR A 216 -1.40 -16.33 -28.28
N CYS A 217 -1.20 -15.96 -27.01
CA CYS A 217 -0.52 -16.83 -26.06
C CYS A 217 -1.48 -17.94 -25.59
N ASP A 218 -1.82 -18.86 -26.49
CA ASP A 218 -2.38 -20.17 -26.12
C ASP A 218 -1.38 -20.88 -25.20
N GLY A 219 -1.73 -21.08 -23.93
CA GLY A 219 -0.98 -21.95 -23.02
C GLY A 219 -0.75 -21.46 -21.59
N PHE A 220 -1.26 -20.29 -21.19
CA PHE A 220 -1.41 -19.96 -19.77
C PHE A 220 -2.82 -20.34 -19.33
N ASP A 221 -3.03 -21.64 -19.08
CA ASP A 221 -4.15 -22.08 -18.23
C ASP A 221 -3.84 -21.62 -16.79
N TYR A 222 -4.64 -20.67 -16.31
CA TYR A 222 -4.81 -20.37 -14.89
C TYR A 222 -6.00 -21.14 -14.34
#